data_AF-A0A564ZES6-F1
#
_entry.id   AF-A0A564ZES6-F1
#
_cell.length_a   1.000
_cell.length_b   1.000
_cell.length_c   1.000
_cell.angle_alpha   90.00
_cell.angle_beta   90.00
_cell.angle_gamma   90.00
#
_symmetry.space_group_name_H-M   'P 1'
#
loop_
_entity.id
_entity.type
_entity.pdbx_description
1 polymer ?
#
loop_
_entity_poly.entity_id
_entity_poly.type
_entity_poly.pdbx_seq_one_letter_code
_entity_poly.pdbx_strand_id
1 'polypeptide(L)'
;MKSSHHGFPLSVYFQGRVYVVGFGEYGKEMEMLNVGGNGEWTILKTFDPLFQEGLLIGSMVIVGSELFVKDLITRATYLAVLESHEKRLHLFWLDRAIFFKGELTTVHLKC
;
A
#
# COMPACT_ATOMS: atom_id res chain seq x y z
N MET A 1 -14.05 -9.00 -7.48
CA MET A 1 -13.06 -9.77 -8.27
C MET A 1 -11.77 -9.67 -7.48
N LYS A 2 -11.30 -10.77 -6.88
CA LYS A 2 -10.05 -10.76 -6.10
C LYS A 2 -8.91 -11.01 -7.08
N SER A 3 -8.09 -9.99 -7.30
CA SER A 3 -6.81 -10.23 -7.95
C SER A 3 -6.06 -11.23 -7.07
N SER A 4 -5.60 -12.34 -7.66
CA SER A 4 -4.88 -13.35 -6.88
C SER A 4 -3.48 -12.81 -6.66
N HIS A 5 -3.29 -12.13 -5.54
CA HIS A 5 -1.95 -11.88 -5.03
C HIS A 5 -1.32 -13.26 -4.74
N HIS A 6 -0.33 -13.65 -5.52
CA HIS A 6 0.41 -14.90 -5.37
C HIS A 6 1.51 -14.78 -4.29
N GLY A 7 1.80 -13.57 -3.82
CA GLY A 7 2.75 -13.28 -2.73
C GLY A 7 2.13 -13.10 -1.33
N PHE A 8 2.98 -12.87 -0.33
CA PHE A 8 2.54 -12.46 1.01
C PHE A 8 1.95 -11.04 0.95
N PRO A 9 0.73 -10.78 1.44
CA PRO A 9 0.17 -9.43 1.40
C PRO A 9 0.88 -8.52 2.41
N LEU A 10 1.19 -7.30 1.98
CA LEU A 10 1.58 -6.19 2.85
C LEU A 10 0.35 -5.34 3.13
N SER A 11 0.16 -4.96 4.38
CA SER A 11 -1.02 -4.18 4.78
C SER A 11 -0.70 -3.08 5.79
N VAL A 12 -1.41 -1.95 5.66
CA VAL A 12 -1.43 -0.89 6.68
C VAL A 12 -2.87 -0.54 7.05
N TYR A 13 -3.09 -0.14 8.30
CA TYR A 13 -4.38 0.34 8.78
C TYR A 13 -4.36 1.87 8.96
N PHE A 14 -5.40 2.53 8.47
CA PHE A 14 -5.59 3.97 8.64
C PHE A 14 -7.08 4.32 8.67
N GLN A 15 -7.53 5.01 9.72
CA GLN A 15 -8.89 5.58 9.82
C GLN A 15 -10.02 4.61 9.42
N GLY A 16 -10.01 3.39 9.94
CA GLY A 16 -11.04 2.39 9.63
C GLY A 16 -10.89 1.72 8.28
N ARG A 17 -9.73 1.85 7.62
CA ARG A 17 -9.44 1.20 6.35
C ARG A 17 -8.17 0.39 6.43
N VAL A 18 -8.15 -0.73 5.72
CA VAL A 18 -6.95 -1.54 5.52
C VAL A 18 -6.57 -1.43 4.06
N TYR A 19 -5.34 -0.99 3.81
CA TYR A 19 -4.76 -0.88 2.46
C TYR A 19 -3.81 -2.05 2.26
N VAL A 20 -3.96 -2.77 1.14
CA VAL A 20 -3.29 -4.05 0.85
C VAL A 20 -2.62 -4.00 -0.51
N VAL A 21 -1.40 -4.52 -0.57
CA VAL A 21 -0.64 -4.77 -1.80
C VAL A 21 0.07 -6.11 -1.71
N GLY A 22 0.39 -6.73 -2.84
CA GLY A 22 1.20 -7.94 -2.86
C GLY A 22 2.69 -7.64 -2.63
N PHE A 23 3.35 -8.38 -1.74
CA PHE A 23 4.81 -8.36 -1.61
C PHE A 23 5.47 -8.91 -2.88
N GLY A 24 6.47 -8.18 -3.39
CA GLY A 24 7.22 -8.58 -4.58
C GLY A 24 6.39 -8.62 -5.85
N GLU A 25 5.14 -8.14 -5.80
CA GLU A 25 4.30 -7.99 -6.96
C GLU A 25 4.49 -6.61 -7.56
N TYR A 26 4.31 -6.54 -8.88
CA TYR A 26 4.21 -5.27 -9.58
C TYR A 26 2.99 -4.54 -9.02
N GLY A 27 3.22 -3.52 -8.21
CA GLY A 27 2.23 -2.64 -7.61
C GLY A 27 1.52 -1.87 -8.71
N LYS A 28 0.62 -2.53 -9.43
CA LYS A 28 -0.27 -1.89 -10.41
C LYS A 28 -1.58 -1.46 -9.76
N GLU A 29 -1.95 -2.14 -8.68
CA GLU A 29 -3.22 -1.96 -7.97
C GLU A 29 -2.96 -2.10 -6.47
N MET A 30 -3.58 -1.20 -5.69
CA MET A 30 -3.69 -1.34 -4.24
C MET A 30 -5.15 -1.60 -3.90
N GLU A 31 -5.42 -2.57 -3.04
CA GLU A 31 -6.77 -2.86 -2.57
C GLU A 31 -7.02 -2.15 -1.23
N MET A 32 -8.22 -1.64 -1.02
CA MET A 32 -8.62 -0.97 0.23
C MET A 32 -9.91 -1.60 0.75
N LEU A 33 -9.88 -2.10 1.97
CA LEU A 33 -11.04 -2.60 2.71
C LEU A 33 -11.56 -1.52 3.67
N ASN A 34 -12.84 -1.17 3.56
CA ASN A 34 -13.51 -0.24 4.48
C ASN A 34 -14.04 -0.97 5.73
N VAL A 35 -13.18 -1.20 6.72
CA VAL A 35 -13.50 -1.88 7.98
C VAL A 35 -14.44 -1.05 8.88
N GLY A 36 -14.29 0.27 8.89
CA GLY A 36 -15.12 1.18 9.68
C GLY A 36 -16.52 1.42 9.10
N GLY A 37 -16.79 0.92 7.90
CA GLY A 37 -18.07 1.05 7.22
C GLY A 37 -18.73 -0.30 6.96
N ASN A 38 -19.07 -0.53 5.69
CA ASN A 38 -19.81 -1.70 5.21
C ASN A 38 -18.94 -2.91 4.85
N GLY A 39 -17.62 -2.87 5.10
CA GLY A 39 -16.72 -3.96 4.74
C GLY A 39 -16.46 -4.08 3.24
N GLU A 40 -16.72 -3.03 2.46
CA GLU A 40 -16.48 -3.05 1.01
C GLU A 40 -14.98 -2.99 0.66
N TRP A 41 -14.61 -3.81 -0.32
CA TRP A 41 -13.30 -3.76 -0.98
C TRP A 41 -13.36 -2.82 -2.18
N THR A 42 -12.41 -1.91 -2.28
CA THR A 42 -12.22 -0.99 -3.41
C THR A 42 -10.81 -1.15 -3.97
N ILE A 43 -10.71 -1.29 -5.30
CA ILE A 43 -9.41 -1.24 -5.98
C ILE A 43 -9.04 0.24 -6.20
N LEU A 44 -7.93 0.66 -5.59
CA LEU A 44 -7.31 1.95 -5.80
C LEU A 44 -6.38 1.85 -6.99
N LYS A 45 -6.80 2.44 -8.12
CA LYS A 45 -5.91 2.66 -9.26
C LYS A 45 -4.97 3.79 -8.89
N THR A 46 -3.69 3.49 -8.73
CA THR A 46 -2.63 4.49 -8.58
C THR A 46 -2.50 5.21 -9.92
N PHE A 47 -2.82 6.51 -9.94
CA PHE A 47 -2.68 7.35 -11.14
C PHE A 47 -1.23 7.79 -11.38
N ASP A 48 -0.30 7.28 -10.58
CA ASP A 48 1.10 7.56 -10.71
C ASP A 48 1.75 6.67 -11.79
N PRO A 49 2.40 7.24 -12.82
CA PRO A 49 3.17 6.48 -13.81
C PRO A 49 4.16 5.50 -13.17
N LEU A 50 4.68 5.83 -11.97
CA LEU A 50 5.62 5.00 -11.22
C LEU A 50 5.08 3.60 -10.87
N PHE A 51 3.77 3.49 -10.60
CA PHE A 51 3.11 2.19 -10.35
C PHE A 51 2.78 1.47 -11.66
N GLN A 52 2.55 2.20 -12.76
CA GLN A 52 2.32 1.61 -14.08
C GLN A 52 3.58 0.96 -14.66
N GLU A 53 4.76 1.53 -14.40
CA GLU A 53 6.05 0.95 -14.76
C GLU A 53 6.42 -0.27 -13.89
N GLY A 54 5.63 -0.57 -12.86
CA GLY A 54 5.75 -1.79 -12.09
C GLY A 54 6.72 -1.68 -10.92
N LEU A 55 6.37 -0.84 -9.94
CA LEU A 55 7.02 -0.83 -8.63
C LEU A 55 6.93 -2.22 -7.96
N LEU A 56 8.04 -2.87 -7.62
CA LEU A 56 8.00 -4.11 -6.84
C LEU A 56 7.97 -3.77 -5.37
N ILE A 57 6.83 -3.93 -4.70
CA ILE A 57 6.71 -3.49 -3.31
C ILE A 57 7.42 -4.46 -2.37
N GLY A 58 8.45 -3.98 -1.68
CA GLY A 58 9.19 -4.75 -0.67
C GLY A 58 8.71 -4.51 0.76
N SER A 59 8.26 -3.29 1.07
CA SER A 59 7.77 -2.94 2.41
C SER A 59 6.87 -1.70 2.37
N MET A 60 5.99 -1.59 3.36
CA MET A 60 5.03 -0.49 3.48
C MET A 60 4.83 -0.13 4.96
N VAL A 61 4.74 1.17 5.27
CA VAL A 61 4.39 1.66 6.61
C VAL A 61 3.59 2.94 6.50
N ILE A 62 2.82 3.26 7.53
CA ILE A 62 2.13 4.54 7.65
C ILE A 62 2.59 5.31 8.89
N VAL A 63 2.78 6.62 8.75
CA VAL A 63 3.04 7.56 9.84
C VAL A 63 2.06 8.73 9.71
N GLY A 64 1.11 8.84 10.64
CA GLY A 64 0.00 9.79 10.47
C GLY A 64 -0.84 9.43 9.24
N SER A 65 -0.99 10.36 8.30
CA SER A 65 -1.64 10.14 7.00
C SER A 65 -0.64 9.83 5.87
N GLU A 66 0.65 9.76 6.17
CA GLU A 66 1.71 9.55 5.19
C GLU A 66 2.03 8.06 5.08
N LEU A 67 1.75 7.49 3.92
CA LEU A 67 2.07 6.12 3.53
C LEU A 67 3.43 6.09 2.84
N PHE A 68 4.37 5.35 3.39
CA PHE A 68 5.67 5.12 2.77
C PHE A 68 5.72 3.72 2.17
N VAL A 69 6.18 3.64 0.92
CA VAL A 69 6.33 2.40 0.16
C VAL A 69 7.77 2.29 -0.32
N LYS A 70 8.40 1.14 -0.11
CA LYS A 70 9.76 0.87 -0.58
C LYS A 70 9.75 -0.08 -1.75
N ASP A 71 10.43 0.32 -2.82
CA ASP A 71 10.68 -0.56 -3.94
C ASP A 71 11.77 -1.59 -3.59
N LEU A 72 11.54 -2.84 -3.96
CA LEU A 72 12.40 -3.96 -3.64
C LEU A 72 13.69 -3.94 -4.48
N ILE A 73 13.61 -3.42 -5.71
CA ILE A 73 14.71 -3.45 -6.68
C ILE A 73 15.64 -2.26 -6.47
N THR A 74 15.11 -1.04 -6.62
CA THR A 74 15.86 0.22 -6.54
C THR A 74 16.16 0.63 -5.11
N ARG A 75 15.42 0.08 -4.13
CA ARG A 75 15.44 0.49 -2.71
C ARG A 75 15.00 1.94 -2.49
N ALA A 76 14.45 2.60 -3.51
CA ALA A 76 13.86 3.92 -3.41
C ALA A 76 12.63 3.88 -2.49
N THR A 77 12.39 5.01 -1.81
CA THR A 77 11.20 5.18 -0.97
C THR A 77 10.28 6.19 -1.63
N TYR A 78 9.00 5.85 -1.65
CA TYR A 78 7.92 6.64 -2.21
C TYR A 78 6.96 6.99 -1.08
N LEU A 79 6.38 8.18 -1.15
CA LEU A 79 5.42 8.69 -0.19
C LEU A 79 4.08 8.90 -0.88
N ALA A 80 3.01 8.35 -0.32
CA ALA A 80 1.64 8.72 -0.63
C ALA A 80 0.96 9.36 0.56
N VAL A 81 0.06 10.30 0.32
CA VAL A 81 -0.82 10.83 1.37
C VAL A 81 -2.15 10.10 1.28
N LEU A 82 -2.59 9.51 2.39
CA LEU A 82 -3.90 8.89 2.53
C LEU A 82 -4.90 9.94 2.97
N GLU A 83 -5.84 10.27 2.10
CA GLU A 83 -6.96 11.14 2.44
C GLU A 83 -8.25 10.33 2.67
N SER A 84 -9.09 10.80 3.60
CA SER A 84 -10.31 10.10 3.99
C SER A 84 -11.35 10.02 2.88
N HIS A 85 -11.27 10.81 1.81
CA HIS A 85 -12.28 10.79 0.73
C HIS A 85 -11.73 10.40 -0.64
N GLU A 86 -10.40 10.33 -0.81
CA GLU A 86 -9.82 10.01 -2.11
C GLU A 86 -9.71 8.51 -2.35
N LYS A 87 -10.13 8.10 -3.56
CA LYS A 87 -9.87 6.78 -4.12
C LYS A 87 -8.57 6.75 -4.95
N ARG A 88 -7.73 7.78 -4.78
CA ARG A 88 -6.49 8.00 -5.52
C ARG A 88 -5.36 8.16 -4.51
N LEU A 89 -4.21 7.62 -4.87
CA LEU A 89 -2.98 7.79 -4.13
C LEU A 89 -1.99 8.49 -5.06
N HIS A 90 -1.47 9.61 -4.58
CA HIS A 90 -0.43 10.37 -5.26
C HIS A 90 0.90 10.03 -4.62
N LEU A 91 1.84 9.49 -5.40
CA LEU A 91 3.13 9.10 -4.87
C LEU A 91 4.19 10.12 -5.24
N PHE A 92 5.11 10.34 -4.31
CA PHE A 92 6.22 11.25 -4.48
C PHE A 92 7.50 10.48 -4.17
N TRP A 93 8.46 10.56 -5.08
CA TRP A 93 9.79 10.03 -4.82
C TRP A 93 10.47 10.86 -3.72
N LEU A 94 11.09 10.19 -2.76
CA LEU A 94 11.85 10.83 -1.70
C LEU A 94 13.35 10.53 -1.87
N ASP A 95 14.16 11.58 -1.92
CA ASP A 95 15.63 11.49 -1.90
C ASP A 95 16.21 11.16 -0.51
N ARG A 96 15.40 10.55 0.37
CA ARG A 96 15.77 10.28 1.76
C ARG A 96 15.76 8.79 2.01
N ALA A 97 16.86 8.28 2.55
CA ALA A 97 16.95 6.89 2.99
C ALA A 97 16.09 6.69 4.25
N ILE A 98 14.93 6.05 4.10
CA ILE A 98 14.09 5.61 5.22
C ILE A 98 14.35 4.11 5.45
N PHE A 99 14.63 3.77 6.71
CA PHE A 99 14.88 2.40 7.15
C PHE A 99 13.73 1.95 8.05
N PHE A 100 12.91 1.02 7.55
CA PHE A 100 11.89 0.36 8.36
C PHE A 100 12.55 -0.79 9.12
N LYS A 101 12.41 -0.80 10.46
CA LYS A 101 12.89 -1.89 11.32
C LYS A 101 11.71 -2.39 12.16
N GLY A 102 11.24 -3.60 11.86
CA GLY A 102 10.13 -4.26 12.55
C GLY A 102 9.64 -5.49 11.78
N GLU A 103 9.09 -6.47 12.48
CA GLU A 103 8.43 -7.63 11.84
C GLU A 103 7.07 -7.20 11.28
N LEU A 104 6.79 -7.57 10.03
CA LEU A 104 5.49 -7.40 9.39
C LEU A 104 4.49 -8.34 10.06
N THR A 105 3.63 -7.81 10.92
CA THR A 105 2.51 -8.56 11.49
C THR A 105 1.34 -8.57 10.51
N THR A 106 1.07 -9.73 9.92
CA THR A 106 -0.16 -9.99 9.15
C THR A 106 -1.36 -9.95 10.10
N VAL A 107 -2.33 -9.09 9.81
CA VAL A 107 -3.59 -9.05 10.57
C VAL A 107 -4.59 -9.98 9.89
N HIS A 108 -4.86 -11.14 10.50
CA HIS A 108 -5.97 -12.00 10.10
C HIS A 108 -7.27 -11.41 10.64
N LEU A 109 -8.03 -10.72 9.79
CA LEU A 109 -9.40 -10.31 10.12
C LEU A 109 -10.31 -11.53 10.08
N LYS A 110 -10.89 -11.92 11.22
CA LYS A 110 -12.00 -12.88 11.24
C LYS A 110 -13.24 -12.18 10.69
N CYS A 111 -13.78 -12.73 9.60
CA CYS A 111 -15.09 -12.40 9.07
C CYS A 111 -16.19 -12.90 10.01
#